data_AF-A0A1G5RUT2-F1
#
_entry.id   AF-A0A1G5RUT2-F1
#
_cell.length_a   1.000
_cell.length_b   1.000
_cell.length_c   1.000
_cell.angle_alpha   90.00
_cell.angle_beta   90.00
_cell.angle_gamma   90.00
#
_symmetry.space_group_name_H-M   'P 1'
#
loop_
_entity.id
_entity.type
_entity.pdbx_description
1 polymer ?
#
loop_
_entity_poly.entity_id
_entity_poly.type
_entity_poly.pdbx_seq_one_letter_code
_entity_poly.pdbx_strand_id
1 'polypeptide(L)'
;MGREGIQAYLTARLRLLEAWKDSYAEYEPGDPELAVTIEKWKDQVETLDDTVKFSWHAEEINDSSDLRDLRDHIRDQLEKISAKHNDYQVALKSSMESLSKSMRDVRKAKAFTGHVLSGREDVFSSLDTKA
;
A
#
# COMPACT_ATOMS: atom_id res chain seq x y z
N MET A 1 -10.17 -20.46 -26.68
CA MET A 1 -11.20 -19.43 -26.39
C MET A 1 -11.35 -18.59 -27.65
N GLY A 2 -12.57 -18.27 -28.09
CA GLY A 2 -12.77 -17.42 -29.28
C GLY A 2 -12.48 -15.95 -29.01
N ARG A 3 -12.39 -15.12 -30.08
CA ARG A 3 -12.11 -13.67 -30.01
C ARG A 3 -12.96 -12.92 -28.99
N GLU A 4 -14.26 -13.20 -28.93
CA GLU A 4 -15.19 -12.55 -28.00
C GLU A 4 -14.84 -12.84 -26.53
N GLY A 5 -14.36 -14.05 -26.22
CA GLY A 5 -13.91 -14.40 -24.88
C GLY A 5 -12.66 -13.64 -24.48
N ILE A 6 -11.71 -13.45 -25.41
CA ILE A 6 -10.50 -12.65 -25.20
C ILE A 6 -10.88 -11.20 -24.94
N GLN A 7 -11.78 -10.64 -25.76
CA GLN A 7 -12.26 -9.27 -25.59
C GLN A 7 -12.95 -9.07 -24.23
N ALA A 8 -13.82 -10.01 -23.83
CA ALA A 8 -14.50 -9.96 -22.54
C ALA A 8 -13.51 -10.00 -21.37
N TYR A 9 -12.50 -10.87 -21.45
CA TYR A 9 -11.44 -10.96 -20.45
C TYR A 9 -10.63 -9.66 -20.34
N LEU A 10 -10.11 -9.13 -21.46
CA LEU A 10 -9.33 -7.89 -21.45
C LEU A 10 -10.16 -6.72 -20.93
N THR A 11 -11.43 -6.63 -21.31
CA THR A 11 -12.35 -5.60 -20.83
C THR A 11 -12.59 -5.71 -19.32
N ALA A 12 -12.84 -6.92 -18.81
CA ALA A 12 -13.03 -7.16 -17.38
C ALA A 12 -11.78 -6.80 -16.58
N ARG A 13 -10.61 -7.22 -17.06
CA ARG A 13 -9.32 -6.92 -16.42
C ARG A 13 -9.06 -5.42 -16.40
N LEU A 14 -9.33 -4.73 -17.50
CA LEU A 14 -9.17 -3.27 -17.56
C LEU A 14 -10.02 -2.58 -16.49
N ARG A 15 -11.29 -2.95 -16.36
CA ARG A 15 -12.20 -2.35 -15.36
C ARG A 15 -11.70 -2.53 -13.93
N LEU A 16 -11.17 -3.71 -13.59
CA LEU A 16 -10.60 -3.97 -12.26
C LEU A 16 -9.39 -3.07 -12.00
N LEU A 17 -8.52 -2.89 -13.00
CA LEU A 17 -7.34 -2.04 -12.87
C LEU A 17 -7.71 -0.55 -12.78
N GLU A 18 -8.71 -0.10 -13.53
CA GLU A 18 -9.23 1.27 -13.39
C GLU A 18 -9.76 1.52 -11.98
N ALA A 19 -10.57 0.61 -11.44
CA ALA A 19 -11.08 0.72 -10.08
C ALA A 19 -9.96 0.70 -9.02
N TRP A 20 -8.95 -0.15 -9.20
CA TRP A 20 -7.78 -0.17 -8.32
C TRP A 20 -7.02 1.16 -8.37
N LYS A 21 -6.77 1.70 -9.56
CA LYS A 21 -6.12 3.00 -9.72
C LYS A 21 -6.91 4.10 -9.00
N ASP A 22 -8.23 4.09 -9.13
CA ASP A 22 -9.10 5.12 -8.55
C ASP A 22 -9.11 5.07 -7.01
N SER A 23 -8.88 3.89 -6.39
CA SER A 23 -8.71 3.79 -4.94
C SER A 23 -7.56 4.65 -4.39
N TYR A 24 -6.49 4.90 -5.16
CA TYR A 24 -5.42 5.80 -4.72
C TYR A 24 -5.83 7.29 -4.67
N ALA A 25 -6.97 7.66 -5.26
CA ALA A 25 -7.54 9.00 -5.15
C ALA A 25 -8.52 9.12 -3.97
N GLU A 26 -9.07 7.99 -3.51
CA GLU A 26 -10.07 7.94 -2.43
C GLU A 26 -9.43 7.95 -1.04
N TYR A 27 -8.22 7.41 -0.90
CA TYR A 27 -7.55 7.23 0.38
C TYR A 27 -6.21 7.96 0.48
N GLU A 28 -5.86 8.38 1.70
CA GLU A 28 -4.54 8.97 1.96
C GLU A 28 -3.43 7.90 2.03
N PRO A 29 -2.20 8.24 1.60
CA PRO A 29 -1.06 7.36 1.78
C PRO A 29 -0.79 7.07 3.27
N GLY A 30 -0.86 5.79 3.65
CA GLY A 30 -0.73 5.33 5.04
C GLY A 30 -2.05 4.98 5.72
N ASP A 31 -3.19 5.18 5.05
CA ASP A 31 -4.47 4.67 5.50
C ASP A 31 -4.50 3.13 5.47
N PRO A 32 -4.78 2.44 6.59
CA PRO A 32 -4.93 0.98 6.59
C PRO A 32 -6.05 0.48 5.66
N GLU A 33 -7.10 1.27 5.40
CA GLU A 33 -8.18 0.92 4.46
C GLU A 33 -7.68 0.84 3.02
N LEU A 34 -6.72 1.70 2.64
CA LEU A 34 -6.07 1.63 1.34
C LEU A 34 -5.30 0.31 1.17
N ALA A 35 -4.58 -0.14 2.21
CA ALA A 35 -3.84 -1.39 2.17
C ALA A 35 -4.77 -2.60 1.94
N VAL A 36 -5.89 -2.66 2.67
CA VAL A 36 -6.91 -3.71 2.52
C VAL A 36 -7.53 -3.68 1.13
N THR A 37 -7.82 -2.48 0.62
CA THR A 37 -8.41 -2.28 -0.70
C THR A 37 -7.46 -2.72 -1.81
N ILE A 38 -6.16 -2.42 -1.70
CA ILE A 38 -5.12 -2.87 -2.64
C ILE A 38 -5.05 -4.40 -2.68
N GLU A 39 -5.00 -5.07 -1.53
CA GLU A 39 -4.97 -6.54 -1.45
C GLU A 39 -6.22 -7.16 -2.09
N LYS A 40 -7.40 -6.58 -1.84
CA LYS A 40 -8.64 -7.02 -2.47
C LYS A 40 -8.59 -6.92 -4.00
N TRP A 41 -8.11 -5.81 -4.55
CA TRP A 41 -8.02 -5.64 -6.01
C TRP A 41 -7.02 -6.62 -6.63
N LYS A 42 -5.89 -6.85 -5.96
CA LYS A 42 -4.90 -7.83 -6.38
C LYS A 42 -5.50 -9.24 -6.45
N ASP A 43 -6.20 -9.67 -5.41
CA ASP A 43 -6.90 -10.96 -5.35
C ASP A 43 -7.94 -11.12 -6.48
N GLN A 44 -8.70 -10.06 -6.79
CA GLN A 44 -9.67 -10.09 -7.88
C GLN A 44 -9.01 -10.21 -9.27
N VAL A 45 -7.89 -9.54 -9.49
CA VAL A 45 -7.12 -9.65 -10.75
C VAL A 45 -6.50 -11.05 -10.87
N GLU A 46 -5.90 -11.58 -9.80
CA GLU A 46 -5.34 -12.94 -9.77
C GLU A 46 -6.41 -13.99 -10.02
N THR A 47 -7.57 -13.87 -9.36
CA THR A 47 -8.72 -14.77 -9.56
C THR A 47 -9.20 -14.76 -11.02
N LEU A 48 -9.27 -13.58 -11.64
CA LEU A 48 -9.66 -13.46 -13.05
C LEU A 48 -8.65 -14.18 -13.97
N ASP A 49 -7.35 -13.97 -13.71
CA ASP A 49 -6.26 -14.57 -14.48
C ASP A 49 -6.25 -16.10 -14.37
N ASP A 50 -6.42 -16.62 -13.16
CA ASP A 50 -6.46 -18.05 -12.88
C ASP A 50 -7.71 -18.73 -13.47
N THR A 51 -8.84 -18.02 -13.49
CA THR A 51 -10.10 -18.53 -14.04
C THR A 51 -10.03 -18.66 -15.55
N VAL A 52 -9.52 -17.62 -16.22
CA VAL A 52 -9.53 -17.52 -17.68
C VAL A 52 -8.34 -18.27 -18.30
N LYS A 53 -7.24 -18.45 -17.57
CA LYS A 53 -6.01 -19.13 -18.01
C LYS A 53 -5.54 -18.69 -19.40
N PHE A 54 -5.53 -17.38 -19.60
CA PHE A 54 -5.23 -16.77 -20.89
C PHE A 54 -3.81 -16.22 -20.94
N SER A 55 -3.17 -16.35 -22.11
CA SER A 55 -1.83 -15.82 -22.35
C SER A 55 -1.88 -14.42 -22.95
N TRP A 56 -1.21 -13.47 -22.31
CA TRP A 56 -0.99 -12.10 -22.81
C TRP A 56 -0.36 -12.01 -24.20
N HIS A 57 0.26 -13.10 -24.66
CA HIS A 57 0.95 -13.21 -25.95
C HIS A 57 0.19 -14.05 -26.97
N ALA A 58 -1.12 -14.26 -26.78
CA ALA A 58 -1.94 -14.94 -27.76
C ALA A 58 -1.88 -14.26 -29.15
N GLU A 59 -1.78 -15.07 -30.20
CA GLU A 59 -1.66 -14.61 -31.58
C GLU A 59 -2.88 -13.79 -32.00
N GLU A 60 -4.07 -14.17 -31.53
CA GLU A 60 -5.32 -13.46 -31.78
C GLU A 60 -5.30 -12.01 -31.29
N ILE A 61 -4.54 -11.70 -30.23
CA ILE A 61 -4.34 -10.31 -29.82
C ILE A 61 -3.47 -9.59 -30.86
N ASN A 62 -2.37 -10.20 -31.29
CA ASN A 62 -1.45 -9.57 -32.22
C ASN A 62 -2.06 -9.37 -33.60
N ASP A 63 -3.07 -10.15 -33.99
CA ASP A 63 -3.73 -10.03 -35.29
C ASP A 63 -4.90 -9.04 -35.29
N SER A 64 -5.48 -8.73 -34.12
CA SER A 64 -6.67 -7.88 -33.98
C SER A 64 -6.31 -6.51 -33.39
N SER A 65 -6.47 -5.42 -34.17
CA SER A 65 -6.06 -4.07 -33.73
C SER A 65 -6.74 -3.61 -32.45
N ASP A 66 -8.05 -3.84 -32.33
CA ASP A 66 -8.84 -3.54 -31.14
C ASP A 66 -8.37 -4.30 -29.88
N LEU A 67 -7.98 -5.58 -30.03
CA LEU A 67 -7.44 -6.35 -28.92
C LEU A 67 -6.03 -5.86 -28.54
N ARG A 68 -5.20 -5.44 -29.51
CA ARG A 68 -3.91 -4.79 -29.22
C ARG A 68 -4.12 -3.48 -28.46
N ASP A 69 -5.05 -2.65 -28.91
CA ASP A 69 -5.36 -1.37 -28.27
C ASP A 69 -5.82 -1.58 -26.81
N LEU A 70 -6.68 -2.56 -26.57
CA LEU A 70 -7.09 -2.95 -25.21
C LEU A 70 -5.91 -3.46 -24.37
N ARG A 71 -5.05 -4.31 -24.95
CA ARG A 71 -3.85 -4.82 -24.28
C ARG A 71 -2.91 -3.69 -23.88
N ASP A 72 -2.64 -2.78 -24.80
CA ASP A 72 -1.72 -1.66 -24.58
C ASP A 72 -2.33 -0.67 -23.58
N HIS A 73 -3.64 -0.44 -23.61
CA HIS A 73 -4.33 0.35 -22.59
C HIS A 73 -4.25 -0.27 -21.20
N ILE A 74 -4.38 -1.60 -21.07
CA ILE A 74 -4.16 -2.27 -19.79
C ILE A 74 -2.71 -2.08 -19.31
N ARG A 75 -1.72 -2.17 -20.22
CA ARG A 75 -0.31 -1.90 -19.89
C ARG A 75 -0.15 -0.49 -19.31
N ASP A 76 -0.76 0.52 -19.93
CA ASP A 76 -0.73 1.90 -19.44
C ASP A 76 -1.36 2.03 -18.04
N GLN A 77 -2.46 1.33 -17.75
CA GLN A 77 -3.07 1.34 -16.42
C GLN A 77 -2.15 0.66 -15.38
N LEU A 78 -1.51 -0.45 -15.73
CA LEU A 78 -0.56 -1.14 -14.84
C LEU A 78 0.64 -0.25 -14.50
N GLU A 79 1.18 0.49 -15.47
CA GLU A 79 2.26 1.45 -15.23
C GLU A 79 1.81 2.56 -14.26
N LYS A 80 0.60 3.11 -14.45
CA LYS A 80 0.03 4.13 -13.55
C LYS A 80 -0.18 3.59 -12.13
N ILE A 81 -0.72 2.37 -12.00
CA ILE A 81 -0.91 1.71 -10.69
C ILE A 81 0.44 1.46 -10.04
N SER A 82 1.44 1.00 -10.78
CA SER A 82 2.79 0.76 -10.26
C SER A 82 3.42 2.04 -9.72
N ALA A 83 3.32 3.16 -10.45
CA ALA A 83 3.78 4.46 -9.97
C ALA A 83 3.07 4.88 -8.68
N LYS A 84 1.73 4.81 -8.65
CA LYS A 84 0.92 5.14 -7.46
C LYS A 84 1.24 4.25 -6.27
N HIS A 85 1.46 2.96 -6.50
CA HIS A 85 1.81 2.01 -5.46
C HIS A 85 3.19 2.30 -4.88
N ASN A 86 4.16 2.66 -5.73
CA ASN A 86 5.49 3.06 -5.28
C ASN A 86 5.43 4.34 -4.43
N ASP A 87 4.66 5.34 -4.86
CA ASP A 87 4.45 6.58 -4.07
C ASP A 87 3.84 6.26 -2.70
N TYR A 88 2.84 5.38 -2.66
CA TYR A 88 2.23 4.87 -1.43
C TYR A 88 3.26 4.19 -0.52
N GLN A 89 4.09 3.29 -1.05
CA GLN A 89 5.12 2.58 -0.27
C GLN A 89 6.17 3.54 0.31
N VAL A 90 6.60 4.55 -0.47
CA VAL A 90 7.54 5.58 -0.02
C VAL A 90 6.95 6.40 1.12
N ALA A 91 5.70 6.85 0.97
CA ALA A 91 5.00 7.61 2.01
C ALA A 91 4.81 6.78 3.29
N LEU A 92 4.39 5.52 3.16
CA LEU A 92 4.22 4.60 4.28
C LEU A 92 5.54 4.40 5.04
N LYS A 93 6.66 4.18 4.33
CA LYS A 93 7.98 4.03 4.95
C LYS A 93 8.39 5.28 5.73
N SER A 94 8.17 6.47 5.17
CA SER A 94 8.45 7.74 5.86
C SER A 94 7.63 7.90 7.14
N SER A 95 6.34 7.57 7.09
CA SER A 95 5.45 7.57 8.25
C SER A 95 5.92 6.60 9.34
N MET A 96 6.37 5.39 8.97
CA MET A 96 6.91 4.40 9.91
C MET A 96 8.23 4.86 10.56
N GLU A 97 9.11 5.52 9.82
CA GLU A 97 10.35 6.08 10.35
C GLU A 97 10.06 7.22 11.34
N SER A 98 9.12 8.11 11.01
CA SER A 98 8.66 9.19 11.88
C SER A 98 8.06 8.64 13.18
N LEU A 99 7.18 7.64 13.08
CA LEU A 99 6.59 6.98 14.25
C LEU A 99 7.68 6.31 15.12
N SER A 100 8.66 5.65 14.51
CA SER A 100 9.77 5.02 15.22
C SER A 100 10.63 6.05 15.98
N LYS A 101 10.87 7.22 15.38
CA LYS A 101 11.56 8.34 16.04
C LYS A 101 10.72 8.88 17.21
N SER A 102 9.43 9.12 17.00
CA SER A 102 8.51 9.60 18.03
C SER A 102 8.46 8.64 19.24
N MET A 103 8.34 7.33 19.00
CA MET A 103 8.41 6.32 20.06
C MET A 103 9.73 6.35 20.82
N ARG A 104 10.85 6.56 20.13
CA ARG A 104 12.17 6.69 20.77
C ARG A 104 12.24 7.93 21.65
N ASP A 105 11.70 9.05 21.20
CA ASP A 105 11.67 10.30 21.94
C ASP A 105 10.77 10.21 23.18
N VAL A 106 9.61 9.54 23.08
CA VAL A 106 8.75 9.22 24.23
C VAL A 106 9.48 8.34 25.25
N ARG A 107 10.25 7.32 24.81
CA ARG A 107 11.05 6.49 25.72
C ARG A 107 12.14 7.30 26.43
N LYS A 108 12.82 8.20 25.71
CA LYS A 108 13.82 9.10 26.30
C LYS A 108 13.20 10.05 27.32
N ALA A 109 12.05 10.65 26.99
CA ALA A 109 11.32 11.51 27.90
C ALA A 109 10.89 10.75 29.16
N LYS A 110 10.33 9.53 29.01
CA LYS A 110 9.95 8.67 30.14
C LYS A 110 11.17 8.31 31.03
N ALA A 111 12.30 7.97 30.42
CA ALA A 111 13.54 7.68 31.15
C ALA A 111 14.06 8.91 31.91
N PHE A 112 14.02 10.09 31.28
CA PHE A 112 14.40 11.35 31.92
C PHE A 112 13.48 11.68 33.11
N THR A 113 12.17 11.58 32.95
CA THR A 113 11.21 11.84 34.04
C THR A 113 11.37 10.85 35.18
N GLY A 114 11.63 9.56 34.90
CA GLY A 114 11.93 8.56 35.92
C GLY A 114 13.20 8.89 36.72
N HIS A 115 14.24 9.38 36.05
CA HIS A 115 15.49 9.78 36.69
C HIS A 115 15.36 11.06 37.55
N VAL A 116 14.59 12.05 37.08
CA VAL A 116 14.29 13.27 37.85
C VAL A 116 13.49 12.96 39.11
N LEU A 117 12.57 12.00 39.05
CA LEU A 117 11.77 11.59 40.21
C LEU A 117 12.57 10.75 41.20
N SER A 118 13.44 9.83 40.74
CA SER A 118 14.31 9.05 41.63
C SER A 118 15.34 9.92 42.36
N GLY A 119 15.91 10.92 41.67
CA GLY A 119 16.82 11.89 42.31
C GLY A 119 16.12 12.80 43.33
N ARG A 120 14.78 12.90 43.30
CA ARG A 120 14.00 13.69 44.26
C ARG A 120 13.74 12.94 45.56
N GLU A 121 13.60 11.61 45.52
CA GLU A 121 13.46 10.78 46.74
C GLU A 121 14.78 10.71 47.55
N ASP A 122 15.94 10.69 46.89
CA ASP A 122 17.24 10.68 47.58
C ASP A 122 17.56 12.01 48.32
N VAL A 123 17.06 13.14 47.81
CA VAL A 123 17.31 14.46 48.44
C VAL A 123 16.43 14.66 49.68
N PHE A 124 15.17 14.21 49.67
CA PHE A 124 14.30 14.29 50.86
C PHE A 124 14.75 13.34 51.98
N SER A 125 15.34 12.19 51.64
CA SER A 125 15.89 11.23 52.61
C SER A 125 17.10 11.78 53.38
N SER A 126 17.80 12.78 52.83
CA SER A 126 18.97 13.43 53.47
C SER A 126 18.64 14.63 54.35
N LEU A 127 17.38 15.11 54.33
CA LEU A 127 16.91 16.24 55.13
C LEU A 127 16.23 15.83 56.44
N ASP A 128 15.87 14.55 56.60
CA ASP A 128 15.14 14.05 57.80
C ASP A 128 16.05 13.45 58.89
N THR A 129 17.38 13.58 58.76
CA THR A 129 18.36 13.09 59.76
C THR A 129 18.98 14.19 60.64
N LYS A 130 18.45 15.41 60.60
CA LYS A 130 18.78 16.49 61.55
C LYS A 130 17.56 17.36 61.86
N ALA A 131 16.66 16.87 62.70
CA ALA A 131 15.74 17.68 63.50
C ALA A 131 15.55 17.02 64.86
#